data_AF-A0A2H0SU59-F1
#
_entry.id   AF-A0A2H0SU59-F1
#
_cell.length_a   1.000
_cell.length_b   1.000
_cell.length_c   1.000
_cell.angle_alpha   90.00
_cell.angle_beta   90.00
_cell.angle_gamma   90.00
#
_symmetry.space_group_name_H-M   'P 1'
#
loop_
_entity.id
_entity.type
_entity.pdbx_description
1 polymer ?
#
loop_
_entity_poly.entity_id
_entity_poly.type
_entity_poly.pdbx_seq_one_letter_code
_entity_poly.pdbx_strand_id
1 'polypeptide(L)'
;MPIRRAILLTLSYTSQFQYPLTARQLWQRLIILPGDENVDHRQFAEALLWLRDNKFILFQNGYFFLSSAKFDEKERKTRSLEAKKKLPDLEPLLRLCKSLPWVRAVAITGSMGVEQAKVDDDIDLLIVTSKNRLWITRMILVAFAEVLGKHRSRLGRAKSGWCFNLWLESDQLAVGLKSRSVYTAYEVIQAKWVLDKDAVRNWFYITNSWVKGILPNSEISVSFGALRNQSVSNNLFLNIVNALAYFFQRLYMVGHITRETVSPSVAFFHPRDTRGQIFDNWKQSLSFNKTVLVTGVFDILHEEHIRFLRASRSLGDKLVVGIESDIRVRRIKGKGRPINKSQLRKSQLEALGFIDKVIVLPEQFSKPVDHLRLLQAVSPSILAVSSHTPHLKEKRDLMAKIGGELRVVLEENPEISTTKLIARKELRAKK
;
A
#
# COMPACT_ATOMS: atom_id res chain seq x y z
N MET A 1 20.21 0.43 -10.71
CA MET A 1 19.65 0.79 -9.37
C MET A 1 18.25 1.43 -9.42
N PRO A 2 17.86 2.27 -10.42
CA PRO A 2 16.54 2.93 -10.45
C PRO A 2 15.35 1.97 -10.57
N ILE A 3 15.47 0.97 -11.44
CA ILE A 3 14.35 0.07 -11.77
C ILE A 3 13.89 -0.82 -10.60
N ARG A 4 14.84 -1.28 -9.76
CA ARG A 4 14.51 -2.10 -8.57
C ARG A 4 13.68 -1.27 -7.60
N ARG A 5 14.02 0.00 -7.43
CA ARG A 5 13.23 0.97 -6.65
C ARG A 5 11.86 1.17 -7.26
N ALA A 6 11.75 1.37 -8.58
CA ALA A 6 10.47 1.52 -9.27
C ALA A 6 9.54 0.30 -9.07
N ILE A 7 10.08 -0.92 -9.15
CA ILE A 7 9.34 -2.16 -8.88
C ILE A 7 8.83 -2.19 -7.43
N LEU A 8 9.71 -1.94 -6.46
CA LEU A 8 9.34 -1.93 -5.04
C LEU A 8 8.30 -0.85 -4.74
N LEU A 9 8.48 0.35 -5.31
CA LEU A 9 7.56 1.48 -5.20
C LEU A 9 6.16 1.11 -5.71
N THR A 10 6.12 0.44 -6.86
CA THR A 10 4.88 -0.03 -7.49
C THR A 10 4.18 -1.10 -6.66
N LEU A 11 4.90 -2.13 -6.20
CA LEU A 11 4.33 -3.20 -5.38
C LEU A 11 3.90 -2.71 -3.98
N SER A 12 4.63 -1.76 -3.42
CA SER A 12 4.31 -1.05 -2.18
C SER A 12 3.02 -0.23 -2.30
N TYR A 13 2.80 0.37 -3.47
CA TYR A 13 1.56 1.07 -3.77
C TYR A 13 0.38 0.08 -3.87
N THR A 14 0.51 -0.96 -4.70
CA THR A 14 -0.60 -1.89 -4.94
C THR A 14 -0.91 -2.81 -3.75
N SER A 15 0.05 -3.03 -2.84
CA SER A 15 -0.17 -3.80 -1.62
C SER A 15 -1.24 -3.19 -0.71
N GLN A 16 -1.43 -1.86 -0.76
CA GLN A 16 -2.46 -1.18 0.02
C GLN A 16 -3.88 -1.60 -0.36
N PHE A 17 -4.06 -2.03 -1.61
CA PHE A 17 -5.34 -2.48 -2.15
C PHE A 17 -5.46 -4.00 -2.18
N GLN A 18 -4.50 -4.72 -1.56
CA GLN A 18 -4.36 -6.18 -1.65
C GLN A 18 -4.41 -6.67 -3.11
N TYR A 19 -3.76 -5.90 -4.00
CA TYR A 19 -3.80 -6.11 -5.44
C TYR A 19 -2.42 -6.57 -5.94
N PRO A 20 -2.13 -7.87 -5.89
CA PRO A 20 -0.88 -8.39 -6.41
C PRO A 20 -0.91 -8.35 -7.94
N LEU A 21 0.26 -8.19 -8.57
CA LEU A 21 0.36 -7.87 -9.99
C LEU A 21 1.02 -9.02 -10.75
N THR A 22 0.51 -9.34 -11.93
CA THR A 22 1.28 -10.18 -12.88
C THR A 22 2.48 -9.41 -13.42
N ALA A 23 3.45 -10.10 -14.03
CA ALA A 23 4.61 -9.44 -14.64
C ALA A 23 4.19 -8.35 -15.65
N ARG A 24 3.20 -8.64 -16.50
CA ARG A 24 2.65 -7.68 -17.47
C ARG A 24 1.99 -6.48 -16.79
N GLN A 25 1.15 -6.72 -15.78
CA GLN A 25 0.49 -5.63 -15.06
C GLN A 25 1.49 -4.77 -14.29
N LEU A 26 2.50 -5.38 -13.68
CA LEU A 26 3.56 -4.68 -12.98
C LEU A 26 4.40 -3.83 -13.93
N TRP A 27 4.69 -4.34 -15.13
CA TRP A 27 5.35 -3.55 -16.17
C TRP A 27 4.52 -2.34 -16.60
N GLN A 28 3.25 -2.55 -16.96
CA GLN A 28 2.34 -1.50 -17.41
C GLN A 28 2.09 -0.41 -16.36
N ARG A 29 2.20 -0.77 -15.08
CA ARG A 29 1.91 0.10 -13.94
C ARG A 29 3.16 0.53 -13.20
N LEU A 30 4.33 0.34 -13.81
CA LEU A 30 5.60 0.68 -13.19
C LEU A 30 5.63 2.19 -12.92
N ILE A 31 5.70 2.55 -11.64
CA ILE A 31 5.79 3.94 -11.19
C ILE A 31 7.23 4.40 -11.40
N ILE A 32 7.40 5.39 -12.27
CA ILE A 32 8.69 6.04 -12.54
C ILE A 32 8.65 7.46 -11.96
N LEU A 33 9.68 7.84 -11.21
CA LEU A 33 9.78 9.17 -10.63
C LEU A 33 10.47 10.14 -11.61
N PRO A 34 10.20 11.46 -11.53
CA PRO A 34 10.90 12.45 -12.33
C PRO A 34 12.43 12.32 -12.18
N GLY A 35 13.13 12.18 -13.30
CA GLY A 35 14.60 12.02 -13.34
C GLY A 35 15.10 10.58 -13.36
N ASP A 36 14.22 9.58 -13.24
CA ASP A 36 14.59 8.18 -13.47
C ASP A 36 14.78 7.91 -14.98
N GLU A 37 15.79 7.11 -15.34
CA GLU A 37 16.08 6.74 -16.74
C GLU A 37 14.98 5.87 -17.35
N ASN A 38 14.86 5.92 -18.69
CA ASN A 38 13.99 5.01 -19.43
C ASN A 38 14.41 3.56 -19.16
N VAL A 39 13.44 2.76 -18.76
CA VAL A 39 13.63 1.37 -18.40
C VAL A 39 13.27 0.48 -19.58
N ASP A 40 14.15 -0.47 -19.92
CA ASP A 40 13.83 -1.51 -20.90
C ASP A 40 13.26 -2.80 -20.26
N HIS A 41 12.64 -3.64 -21.08
CA HIS A 41 12.02 -4.90 -20.64
C HIS A 41 13.01 -5.92 -20.07
N ARG A 42 14.26 -5.92 -20.54
CA ARG A 42 15.29 -6.87 -20.10
C ARG A 42 15.78 -6.49 -18.70
N GLN A 43 16.10 -5.22 -18.49
CA GLN A 43 16.44 -4.66 -17.19
C GLN A 43 15.34 -4.95 -16.16
N PHE A 44 14.08 -4.86 -16.57
CA PHE A 44 12.93 -5.21 -15.72
C PHE A 44 12.91 -6.66 -15.28
N ALA A 45 13.10 -7.58 -16.22
CA ALA A 45 13.17 -9.00 -15.92
C ALA A 45 14.33 -9.32 -14.96
N GLU A 46 15.52 -8.78 -15.23
CA GLU A 46 16.71 -8.96 -14.39
C GLU A 46 16.52 -8.38 -12.97
N ALA A 47 15.89 -7.20 -12.87
CA ALA A 47 15.57 -6.58 -11.60
C ALA A 47 14.53 -7.36 -10.79
N LEU A 48 13.51 -7.91 -11.45
CA LEU A 48 12.51 -8.77 -10.84
C LEU A 48 13.13 -10.04 -10.25
N LEU A 49 13.97 -10.72 -11.02
CA LEU A 49 14.68 -11.92 -10.56
C LEU A 49 15.55 -11.60 -9.35
N TRP A 50 16.35 -10.52 -9.43
CA TRP A 50 17.20 -10.10 -8.33
C TRP A 50 16.41 -9.80 -7.05
N LEU A 51 15.29 -9.07 -7.16
CA LEU A 51 14.45 -8.72 -6.01
C LEU A 51 13.81 -9.95 -5.37
N ARG A 52 13.41 -10.93 -6.17
CA ARG A 52 12.86 -12.20 -5.71
C ARG A 52 13.93 -13.03 -4.98
N ASP A 53 15.10 -13.18 -5.60
CA ASP A 53 16.18 -14.01 -5.06
C ASP A 53 16.73 -13.44 -3.74
N ASN A 54 16.69 -12.12 -3.58
CA ASN A 54 17.02 -11.42 -2.34
C ASN A 54 15.83 -11.25 -1.39
N LYS A 55 14.69 -11.91 -1.65
CA LYS A 55 13.50 -11.94 -0.78
C LYS A 55 12.88 -10.58 -0.48
N PHE A 56 13.05 -9.58 -1.35
CA PHE A 56 12.30 -8.32 -1.25
C PHE A 56 10.87 -8.47 -1.76
N ILE A 57 10.68 -9.36 -2.74
CA ILE A 57 9.38 -9.69 -3.32
C ILE A 57 9.20 -11.20 -3.35
N LEU A 58 7.95 -11.64 -3.35
CA LEU A 58 7.55 -13.03 -3.51
C LEU A 58 6.83 -13.20 -4.86
N PHE A 59 6.95 -14.40 -5.42
CA PHE A 59 6.22 -14.80 -6.62
C PHE A 59 5.39 -16.04 -6.31
N GLN A 60 4.07 -15.95 -6.49
CA GLN A 60 3.15 -17.05 -6.25
C GLN A 60 2.02 -17.01 -7.29
N ASN A 61 1.77 -18.14 -7.95
CA ASN A 61 0.65 -18.34 -8.89
C ASN A 61 0.51 -17.24 -9.95
N GLY A 62 1.65 -16.79 -10.50
CA GLY A 62 1.69 -15.77 -11.56
C GLY A 62 1.71 -14.32 -11.06
N TYR A 63 1.69 -14.09 -9.75
CA TYR A 63 1.66 -12.76 -9.16
C TYR A 63 2.90 -12.43 -8.34
N PHE A 64 3.29 -11.16 -8.39
CA PHE A 64 4.34 -10.55 -7.58
C PHE A 64 3.74 -9.65 -6.49
N PHE A 65 4.31 -9.70 -5.29
CA PHE A 65 3.95 -8.86 -4.15
C PHE A 65 5.15 -8.70 -3.20
N LEU A 66 5.11 -7.69 -2.33
CA LEU A 66 6.16 -7.48 -1.34
C LEU A 66 6.23 -8.64 -0.33
N SER A 67 7.43 -9.02 0.09
CA SER A 67 7.61 -10.04 1.14
C SER A 67 7.03 -9.63 2.50
N SER A 68 6.90 -8.33 2.75
CA SER A 68 6.26 -7.79 3.95
C SER A 68 4.73 -7.77 3.87
N ALA A 69 4.15 -8.00 2.70
CA ALA A 69 2.70 -7.96 2.50
C ALA A 69 2.09 -9.36 2.69
N LYS A 70 0.91 -9.41 3.33
CA LYS A 70 0.10 -10.62 3.37
C LYS A 70 -0.66 -10.76 2.05
N PHE A 71 -0.53 -11.91 1.40
CA PHE A 71 -1.29 -12.27 0.21
C PHE A 71 -2.18 -13.48 0.48
N ASP A 72 -3.50 -13.31 0.37
CA ASP A 72 -4.49 -14.39 0.40
C ASP A 72 -5.01 -14.64 -1.02
N GLU A 73 -4.57 -15.74 -1.61
CA GLU A 73 -4.98 -16.15 -2.95
C GLU A 73 -6.46 -16.51 -3.03
N LYS A 74 -7.00 -17.17 -2.00
CA LYS A 74 -8.39 -17.61 -1.99
C LYS A 74 -9.28 -16.38 -2.02
N GLU A 75 -8.96 -15.39 -1.19
CA GLU A 75 -9.65 -14.10 -1.18
C GLU A 75 -9.57 -13.40 -2.55
N ARG A 76 -8.38 -13.36 -3.18
CA ARG A 76 -8.20 -12.75 -4.52
C ARG A 76 -9.08 -13.42 -5.58
N LYS A 77 -9.12 -14.76 -5.62
CA LYS A 77 -9.97 -15.53 -6.56
C LYS A 77 -11.44 -15.26 -6.30
N THR A 78 -11.86 -15.26 -5.04
CA THR A 78 -13.24 -14.92 -4.66
C THR A 78 -13.64 -13.53 -5.13
N ARG A 79 -12.78 -12.51 -4.92
CA ARG A 79 -13.04 -11.13 -5.35
C ARG A 79 -13.11 -10.97 -6.88
N SER A 80 -12.25 -11.67 -7.64
CA SER A 80 -12.33 -11.67 -9.12
C SER A 80 -13.62 -12.33 -9.61
N LEU A 81 -14.00 -13.48 -9.04
CA LEU A 81 -15.24 -14.16 -9.40
C LEU A 81 -16.46 -13.29 -9.08
N GLU A 82 -16.47 -12.60 -7.94
CA GLU A 82 -17.54 -11.70 -7.54
C GLU A 82 -17.67 -10.51 -8.51
N ALA A 83 -16.54 -9.88 -8.87
CA ALA A 83 -16.54 -8.80 -9.86
C ALA A 83 -17.09 -9.26 -11.23
N LYS A 84 -16.77 -10.49 -11.66
CA LYS A 84 -17.31 -11.07 -12.90
C LYS A 84 -18.80 -11.36 -12.82
N LYS A 85 -19.29 -11.87 -11.68
CA LYS A 85 -20.71 -12.14 -11.45
C LYS A 85 -21.57 -10.88 -11.48
N LYS A 86 -21.03 -9.74 -11.05
CA LYS A 86 -21.73 -8.45 -11.03
C LYS A 86 -21.77 -7.74 -12.38
N LEU A 87 -20.96 -8.16 -13.36
CA LEU A 87 -20.88 -7.46 -14.65
C LEU A 87 -22.18 -7.56 -15.47
N PRO A 88 -22.86 -8.72 -15.58
CA PRO A 88 -24.15 -8.84 -16.25
C PRO A 88 -25.26 -7.96 -15.64
N ASP A 89 -25.18 -7.64 -14.34
CA ASP A 89 -26.16 -6.78 -13.67
C ASP A 89 -26.22 -5.36 -14.27
N LEU A 90 -25.19 -4.91 -14.99
CA LEU A 90 -25.19 -3.60 -15.65
C LEU A 90 -25.99 -3.58 -16.96
N GLU A 91 -26.34 -4.74 -17.52
CA GLU A 91 -26.93 -4.82 -18.86
C GLU A 91 -28.21 -3.97 -19.03
N PRO A 92 -29.16 -3.91 -18.08
CA PRO A 92 -30.32 -3.03 -18.19
C PRO A 92 -29.94 -1.55 -18.24
N LEU A 93 -28.97 -1.13 -17.42
CA LEU A 93 -28.45 0.24 -17.41
C LEU A 93 -27.75 0.58 -18.73
N LEU A 94 -26.95 -0.36 -19.27
CA LEU A 94 -26.25 -0.15 -20.53
C LEU A 94 -27.22 -0.06 -21.71
N ARG A 95 -28.33 -0.80 -21.71
CA ARG A 95 -29.38 -0.66 -22.73
C ARG A 95 -30.02 0.73 -22.70
N LEU A 96 -30.34 1.25 -21.52
CA LEU A 96 -30.84 2.63 -21.37
C LEU A 96 -29.79 3.65 -21.81
N CYS A 97 -28.54 3.52 -21.37
CA CYS A 97 -27.45 4.40 -21.81
C CYS A 97 -27.25 4.34 -23.34
N LYS A 98 -27.46 3.18 -23.97
CA LYS A 98 -27.40 3.03 -25.43
C LYS A 98 -28.53 3.78 -26.13
N SER A 99 -29.75 3.74 -25.61
CA SER A 99 -30.91 4.44 -26.20
C SER A 99 -30.85 5.96 -26.03
N LEU A 100 -30.20 6.48 -24.99
CA LEU A 100 -30.00 7.92 -24.80
C LEU A 100 -28.93 8.46 -25.75
N PRO A 101 -29.27 9.32 -26.74
CA PRO A 101 -28.33 9.72 -27.79
C PRO A 101 -27.20 10.62 -27.30
N TRP A 102 -27.37 11.31 -26.16
CA TRP A 102 -26.35 12.16 -25.55
C TRP A 102 -25.46 11.45 -24.52
N VAL A 103 -25.76 10.20 -24.15
CA VAL A 103 -24.82 9.40 -23.35
C VAL A 103 -23.75 8.87 -24.28
N ARG A 104 -22.52 9.34 -24.10
CA ARG A 104 -21.40 9.06 -25.02
C ARG A 104 -20.58 7.86 -24.56
N ALA A 105 -20.39 7.70 -23.26
CA ALA A 105 -19.64 6.56 -22.74
C ALA A 105 -19.97 6.25 -21.27
N VAL A 106 -19.69 5.00 -20.87
CA VAL A 106 -19.80 4.50 -19.49
C VAL A 106 -18.56 3.68 -19.18
N ALA A 107 -17.92 3.96 -18.05
CA ALA A 107 -16.81 3.17 -17.53
C ALA A 107 -17.07 2.72 -16.09
N ILE A 108 -16.54 1.54 -15.75
CA ILE A 108 -16.49 1.02 -14.39
C ILE A 108 -15.18 1.48 -13.75
N THR A 109 -15.27 2.04 -12.54
CA THR A 109 -14.11 2.53 -11.76
C THR A 109 -14.00 1.77 -10.42
N GLY A 110 -13.08 2.17 -9.54
CA GLY A 110 -12.96 1.58 -8.20
C GLY A 110 -12.58 0.09 -8.20
N SER A 111 -13.03 -0.64 -7.17
CA SER A 111 -12.65 -2.06 -6.95
C SER A 111 -13.12 -2.98 -8.08
N MET A 112 -14.26 -2.67 -8.70
CA MET A 112 -14.81 -3.40 -9.85
C MET A 112 -13.94 -3.26 -11.10
N GLY A 113 -13.34 -2.09 -11.35
CA GLY A 113 -12.47 -1.83 -12.51
C GLY A 113 -11.22 -2.72 -12.55
N VAL A 114 -10.78 -3.21 -11.38
CA VAL A 114 -9.58 -4.04 -11.20
C VAL A 114 -9.89 -5.49 -10.81
N GLU A 115 -11.16 -5.90 -10.87
CA GLU A 115 -11.65 -7.22 -10.45
C GLU A 115 -11.33 -7.57 -8.97
N GLN A 116 -11.49 -6.61 -8.06
CA GLN A 116 -11.26 -6.79 -6.62
C GLN A 116 -12.50 -6.48 -5.76
N ALA A 117 -13.68 -6.69 -6.32
CA ALA A 117 -14.93 -6.36 -5.65
C ALA A 117 -15.22 -7.31 -4.48
N LYS A 118 -15.69 -6.75 -3.38
CA LYS A 118 -16.33 -7.51 -2.30
C LYS A 118 -17.80 -7.77 -2.62
N VAL A 119 -18.40 -8.71 -1.89
CA VAL A 119 -19.81 -9.08 -2.05
C VAL A 119 -20.73 -7.87 -1.88
N ASP A 120 -20.45 -7.01 -0.91
CA ASP A 120 -21.26 -5.80 -0.63
C ASP A 120 -20.81 -4.54 -1.39
N ASP A 121 -19.77 -4.63 -2.23
CA ASP A 121 -19.31 -3.47 -3.00
C ASP A 121 -20.34 -3.10 -4.09
N ASP A 122 -20.53 -1.80 -4.30
CA ASP A 122 -21.29 -1.30 -5.44
C ASP A 122 -20.44 -1.29 -6.71
N ILE A 123 -21.12 -1.16 -7.84
CA ILE A 123 -20.46 -0.87 -9.10
C ILE A 123 -20.31 0.65 -9.24
N ASP A 124 -19.09 1.13 -9.05
CA ASP A 124 -18.74 2.53 -9.27
C ASP A 124 -18.69 2.84 -10.78
N LEU A 125 -19.44 3.85 -11.19
CA LEU A 125 -19.62 4.22 -12.58
C LEU A 125 -19.15 5.65 -12.86
N LEU A 126 -18.43 5.79 -13.97
CA LEU A 126 -18.19 7.02 -14.68
C LEU A 126 -19.14 7.12 -15.87
N ILE A 127 -19.95 8.18 -15.92
CA ILE A 127 -20.84 8.49 -17.02
C ILE A 127 -20.33 9.71 -17.78
N VAL A 128 -20.15 9.57 -19.09
CA VAL A 128 -19.80 10.69 -19.97
C VAL A 128 -20.99 11.05 -20.85
N THR A 129 -21.36 12.32 -20.81
CA THR A 129 -22.47 12.89 -21.60
C THR A 129 -21.98 13.94 -22.58
N SER A 130 -22.80 14.24 -23.59
CA SER A 130 -22.64 15.43 -24.41
C SER A 130 -22.79 16.70 -23.55
N LYS A 131 -22.21 17.80 -24.03
CA LYS A 131 -22.34 19.12 -23.39
C LYS A 131 -23.79 19.49 -23.04
N ASN A 132 -24.01 20.06 -21.86
CA ASN A 132 -25.30 20.46 -21.30
C ASN A 132 -26.32 19.31 -21.17
N ARG A 133 -25.89 18.07 -20.89
CA ARG A 133 -26.80 16.92 -20.74
C ARG A 133 -26.57 16.11 -19.46
N LEU A 134 -25.58 16.47 -18.66
CA LEU A 134 -25.20 15.72 -17.46
C LEU A 134 -26.36 15.56 -16.49
N TRP A 135 -27.03 16.66 -16.13
CA TRP A 135 -28.01 16.68 -15.04
C TRP A 135 -29.34 16.03 -15.40
N ILE A 136 -29.78 16.16 -16.66
CA ILE A 136 -30.94 15.39 -17.17
C ILE A 136 -30.62 13.90 -17.14
N THR A 137 -29.42 13.52 -17.64
CA THR A 137 -29.00 12.12 -17.64
C THR A 137 -28.94 11.57 -16.23
N ARG A 138 -28.36 12.31 -15.29
CA ARG A 138 -28.31 11.92 -13.88
C ARG A 138 -29.71 11.67 -13.32
N MET A 139 -30.64 12.58 -13.55
CA MET A 139 -32.02 12.42 -13.09
C MET A 139 -32.64 11.13 -13.64
N ILE A 140 -32.50 10.86 -14.95
CA ILE A 140 -33.02 9.65 -15.60
C ILE A 140 -32.37 8.38 -15.03
N LEU A 141 -31.04 8.34 -14.95
CA LEU A 141 -30.32 7.13 -14.54
C LEU A 141 -30.49 6.82 -13.05
N VAL A 142 -30.56 7.85 -12.19
CA VAL A 142 -30.83 7.67 -10.75
C VAL A 142 -32.26 7.17 -10.55
N ALA A 143 -33.26 7.78 -11.19
CA ALA A 143 -34.65 7.31 -11.11
C ALA A 143 -34.79 5.88 -11.63
N PHE A 144 -34.12 5.55 -12.75
CA PHE A 144 -34.11 4.19 -13.29
C PHE A 144 -33.46 3.19 -12.31
N ALA A 145 -32.36 3.57 -11.66
CA ALA A 145 -31.72 2.73 -10.65
C ALA A 145 -32.60 2.54 -9.41
N GLU A 146 -33.37 3.56 -9.00
CA GLU A 146 -34.34 3.48 -7.90
C GLU A 146 -35.48 2.50 -8.23
N VAL A 147 -36.06 2.58 -9.43
CA VAL A 147 -37.11 1.67 -9.89
C VAL A 147 -36.65 0.22 -9.88
N LEU A 148 -35.38 -0.04 -10.22
CA LEU A 148 -34.79 -1.38 -10.21
C LEU A 148 -34.25 -1.82 -8.84
N GLY A 149 -34.39 -1.00 -7.79
CA GLY A 149 -33.83 -1.29 -6.47
C GLY A 149 -32.30 -1.38 -6.45
N LYS A 150 -31.63 -0.83 -7.46
CA LYS A 150 -30.17 -0.80 -7.62
C LYS A 150 -29.56 0.49 -7.07
N HIS A 151 -30.35 1.50 -6.75
CA HIS A 151 -29.89 2.71 -6.06
C HIS A 151 -29.88 2.51 -4.54
N ARG A 152 -28.81 2.91 -3.85
CA ARG A 152 -28.75 2.87 -2.38
C ARG A 152 -29.68 3.94 -1.79
N SER A 153 -30.83 3.52 -1.25
CA SER A 153 -31.68 4.42 -0.45
C SER A 153 -31.11 4.61 0.97
N ARG A 154 -31.46 5.72 1.62
CA ARG A 154 -31.00 6.04 2.99
C ARG A 154 -31.53 5.08 4.06
N LEU A 155 -32.53 4.25 3.73
CA LEU A 155 -33.28 3.39 4.66
C LEU A 155 -32.97 1.88 4.52
N GLY A 156 -32.10 1.48 3.59
CA GLY A 156 -31.74 0.06 3.44
C GLY A 156 -30.57 -0.17 2.49
N ARG A 157 -29.73 -1.17 2.81
CA ARG A 157 -28.63 -1.61 1.94
C ARG A 157 -29.20 -2.39 0.75
N ALA A 158 -29.15 -1.82 -0.45
CA ALA A 158 -29.09 -2.66 -1.65
C ALA A 158 -27.79 -3.48 -1.57
N LYS A 159 -27.89 -4.82 -1.59
CA LYS A 159 -26.71 -5.67 -1.80
C LYS A 159 -26.28 -5.51 -3.26
N SER A 160 -25.13 -4.90 -3.52
CA SER A 160 -24.58 -4.68 -4.87
C SER A 160 -25.38 -3.71 -5.76
N GLY A 161 -25.41 -2.42 -5.39
CA GLY A 161 -26.06 -1.36 -6.15
C GLY A 161 -25.19 -0.73 -7.26
N TRP A 162 -25.77 0.20 -8.00
CA TRP A 162 -25.06 1.06 -8.97
C TRP A 162 -24.75 2.41 -8.31
N CYS A 163 -23.47 2.74 -8.27
CA CYS A 163 -22.98 3.98 -7.69
C CYS A 163 -22.52 4.93 -8.80
N PHE A 164 -23.32 5.96 -9.08
CA PHE A 164 -22.97 6.98 -10.07
C PHE A 164 -22.00 8.02 -9.51
N ASN A 165 -20.78 7.59 -9.25
CA ASN A 165 -19.75 8.35 -8.54
C ASN A 165 -19.18 9.50 -9.40
N LEU A 166 -18.97 9.26 -10.71
CA LEU A 166 -18.29 10.22 -11.58
C LEU A 166 -19.17 10.60 -12.78
N TRP A 167 -19.28 11.90 -13.02
CA TRP A 167 -20.02 12.47 -14.14
C TRP A 167 -19.16 13.51 -14.85
N LEU A 168 -19.00 13.34 -16.15
CA LEU A 168 -18.26 14.26 -17.01
C LEU A 168 -19.07 14.62 -18.25
N GLU A 169 -18.94 15.86 -18.69
CA GLU A 169 -19.29 16.24 -20.06
C GLU A 169 -18.11 15.99 -21.00
N SER A 170 -18.40 15.78 -22.29
CA SER A 170 -17.41 15.41 -23.31
C SER A 170 -16.31 16.47 -23.51
N ASP A 171 -16.55 17.73 -23.15
CA ASP A 171 -15.57 18.82 -23.18
C ASP A 171 -14.82 19.00 -21.84
N GLN A 172 -15.09 18.17 -20.84
CA GLN A 172 -14.50 18.23 -19.49
C GLN A 172 -13.91 16.88 -19.05
N LEU A 173 -13.21 16.18 -19.95
CA LEU A 173 -12.62 14.86 -19.66
C LEU A 173 -11.31 14.90 -18.85
N ALA A 174 -10.68 16.06 -18.76
CA ALA A 174 -9.37 16.22 -18.14
C ALA A 174 -9.46 16.17 -16.61
N VAL A 175 -8.59 15.39 -15.98
CA VAL A 175 -8.37 15.46 -14.53
C VAL A 175 -7.67 16.78 -14.20
N GLY A 176 -8.31 17.58 -13.34
CA GLY A 176 -7.80 18.89 -12.92
C GLY A 176 -6.42 18.79 -12.26
N LEU A 177 -5.59 19.82 -12.48
CA LEU A 177 -4.17 19.85 -12.05
C LEU A 177 -3.97 19.51 -10.56
N LYS A 178 -4.80 20.06 -9.68
CA LYS A 178 -4.72 19.85 -8.22
C LYS A 178 -5.05 18.42 -7.78
N SER A 179 -5.72 17.64 -8.64
CA SER A 179 -6.09 16.26 -8.35
C SER A 179 -5.07 15.24 -8.88
N ARG A 180 -4.13 15.67 -9.74
CA ARG A 180 -3.13 14.80 -10.36
C ARG A 180 -2.19 14.22 -9.31
N SER A 181 -2.15 12.90 -9.25
CA SER A 181 -1.41 12.09 -8.31
C SER A 181 -1.22 10.68 -8.88
N VAL A 182 -0.37 9.89 -8.25
CA VAL A 182 -0.23 8.44 -8.55
C VAL A 182 -1.58 7.74 -8.43
N TYR A 183 -2.37 8.07 -7.40
CA TYR A 183 -3.71 7.52 -7.22
C TYR A 183 -4.61 7.78 -8.42
N THR A 184 -4.74 9.04 -8.83
CA THR A 184 -5.57 9.39 -9.99
C THR A 184 -5.00 8.85 -11.31
N ALA A 185 -3.68 8.67 -11.43
CA ALA A 185 -3.08 8.06 -12.61
C ALA A 185 -3.51 6.59 -12.75
N TYR A 186 -3.52 5.88 -11.62
CA TYR A 186 -4.07 4.53 -11.54
C TYR A 186 -5.57 4.49 -11.85
N GLU A 187 -6.38 5.39 -11.30
CA GLU A 187 -7.82 5.47 -11.62
C GLU A 187 -8.04 5.66 -13.13
N VAL A 188 -7.25 6.52 -13.79
CA VAL A 188 -7.34 6.75 -15.24
C VAL A 188 -7.08 5.46 -16.03
N ILE A 189 -5.97 4.75 -15.76
CA ILE A 189 -5.61 3.55 -16.54
C ILE A 189 -6.45 2.30 -16.19
N GLN A 190 -7.11 2.30 -15.04
CA GLN A 190 -7.94 1.18 -14.57
C GLN A 190 -9.41 1.34 -14.92
N ALA A 191 -9.82 2.48 -15.49
CA ALA A 191 -11.18 2.70 -15.96
C ALA A 191 -11.54 1.67 -17.04
N LYS A 192 -12.50 0.79 -16.74
CA LYS A 192 -12.98 -0.24 -17.65
C LYS A 192 -14.20 0.27 -18.42
N TRP A 193 -13.97 0.73 -19.64
CA TRP A 193 -15.02 1.24 -20.54
C TRP A 193 -15.94 0.11 -21.00
N VAL A 194 -17.22 0.18 -20.62
CA VAL A 194 -18.27 -0.80 -20.96
C VAL A 194 -19.26 -0.28 -22.01
N LEU A 195 -19.26 1.04 -22.25
CA LEU A 195 -19.91 1.69 -23.38
C LEU A 195 -19.00 2.81 -23.87
N ASP A 196 -18.78 2.89 -25.19
CA ASP A 196 -17.98 3.95 -25.81
C ASP A 196 -18.49 4.20 -27.24
N LYS A 197 -19.42 5.15 -27.40
CA LYS A 197 -20.08 5.42 -28.70
C LYS A 197 -19.22 6.22 -29.66
N ASP A 198 -18.36 7.10 -29.13
CA ASP A 198 -17.67 8.15 -29.90
C ASP A 198 -16.15 8.15 -29.69
N ALA A 199 -15.58 7.00 -29.33
CA ALA A 199 -14.18 6.88 -28.94
C ALA A 199 -13.78 7.87 -27.82
N VAL A 200 -14.72 8.15 -26.91
CA VAL A 200 -14.54 9.00 -25.73
C VAL A 200 -13.37 8.51 -24.90
N ARG A 201 -13.17 7.19 -24.82
CA ARG A 201 -12.03 6.60 -24.15
C ARG A 201 -10.71 7.17 -24.67
N ASN A 202 -10.56 7.33 -25.97
CA ASN A 202 -9.32 7.83 -26.57
C ASN A 202 -9.10 9.30 -26.16
N TRP A 203 -10.15 10.12 -26.19
CA TRP A 203 -10.09 11.51 -25.73
C TRP A 203 -9.80 11.65 -24.24
N PHE A 204 -10.40 10.79 -23.43
CA PHE A 204 -10.13 10.73 -22.00
C PHE A 204 -8.64 10.45 -21.74
N TYR A 205 -8.04 9.54 -22.51
CA TYR A 205 -6.62 9.28 -22.38
C TYR A 205 -5.72 10.39 -22.95
N ILE A 206 -6.07 10.99 -24.09
CA ILE A 206 -5.31 12.11 -24.69
C ILE A 206 -5.27 13.30 -23.73
N THR A 207 -6.44 13.68 -23.18
CA THR A 207 -6.56 14.79 -22.23
C THR A 207 -5.88 14.51 -20.88
N ASN A 208 -5.63 13.25 -20.57
CA ASN A 208 -4.90 12.79 -19.38
C ASN A 208 -3.52 12.22 -19.71
N SER A 209 -2.87 12.71 -20.77
CA SER A 209 -1.52 12.27 -21.18
C SER A 209 -0.44 12.45 -20.12
N TRP A 210 -0.64 13.35 -19.15
CA TRP A 210 0.23 13.53 -17.97
C TRP A 210 0.46 12.22 -17.20
N VAL A 211 -0.46 11.25 -17.29
CA VAL A 211 -0.32 9.92 -16.71
C VAL A 211 0.94 9.21 -17.19
N LYS A 212 1.37 9.45 -18.44
CA LYS A 212 2.61 8.88 -18.99
C LYS A 212 3.87 9.37 -18.29
N GLY A 213 3.82 10.53 -17.63
CA GLY A 213 4.92 11.01 -16.79
C GLY A 213 5.09 10.23 -15.49
N ILE A 214 4.08 9.48 -15.05
CA ILE A 214 4.10 8.66 -13.83
C ILE A 214 4.15 7.16 -14.17
N LEU A 215 3.36 6.75 -15.18
CA LEU A 215 3.17 5.37 -15.63
C LEU A 215 3.53 5.28 -17.13
N PRO A 216 4.81 5.40 -17.51
CA PRO A 216 5.22 5.50 -18.91
C PRO A 216 4.83 4.27 -19.75
N ASN A 217 4.85 3.09 -19.11
CA ASN A 217 4.56 1.81 -19.74
C ASN A 217 3.06 1.49 -19.86
N SER A 218 2.17 2.38 -19.45
CA SER A 218 0.73 2.13 -19.52
C SER A 218 0.29 1.89 -20.98
N GLU A 219 -0.41 0.79 -21.24
CA GLU A 219 -1.00 0.49 -22.56
C GLU A 219 -2.20 1.41 -22.84
N ILE A 220 -1.92 2.69 -23.05
CA ILE A 220 -2.88 3.66 -23.55
C ILE A 220 -2.80 3.58 -25.08
N SER A 221 -3.59 2.68 -25.67
CA SER A 221 -3.72 2.57 -27.12
C SER A 221 -4.66 3.67 -27.63
N VAL A 222 -4.08 4.81 -28.01
CA VAL A 222 -4.80 5.85 -28.73
C VAL A 222 -4.87 5.42 -30.20
N SER A 223 -5.96 4.79 -30.61
CA SER A 223 -6.23 4.65 -32.05
C SER A 223 -6.70 6.00 -32.57
N PHE A 224 -5.94 6.62 -33.46
CA PHE A 224 -6.33 7.81 -34.23
C PHE A 224 -7.37 7.42 -35.29
N GLY A 225 -8.47 6.80 -34.89
CA GLY A 225 -9.65 6.60 -35.73
C GLY A 225 -10.38 7.93 -35.89
N ALA A 226 -10.86 8.20 -37.12
CA ALA A 226 -11.39 9.49 -37.58
C ALA A 226 -12.20 10.25 -36.52
N LEU A 227 -11.72 11.46 -36.23
CA LEU A 227 -12.36 12.49 -35.42
C LEU A 227 -13.77 12.75 -35.92
N ARG A 228 -14.78 12.11 -35.35
CA ARG A 228 -16.16 12.46 -35.64
C ARG A 228 -16.52 13.67 -34.79
N ASN A 229 -16.27 14.85 -35.36
CA ASN A 229 -16.73 16.13 -34.82
C ASN A 229 -18.26 16.11 -34.86
N GLN A 230 -18.89 15.53 -33.86
CA GLN A 230 -20.35 15.46 -33.81
C GLN A 230 -20.85 16.65 -33.03
N SER A 231 -21.29 17.67 -33.77
CA SER A 231 -22.18 18.69 -33.25
C SER A 231 -23.44 17.98 -32.74
N VAL A 232 -23.55 17.85 -31.43
CA VAL A 232 -24.83 17.52 -30.80
C VAL A 232 -25.70 18.74 -31.06
N SER A 233 -26.85 18.53 -31.72
CA SER A 233 -27.85 19.56 -31.99
C SER A 233 -28.03 20.43 -30.74
N ASN A 234 -27.78 21.73 -30.88
CA ASN A 234 -27.86 22.71 -29.81
C ASN A 234 -29.34 22.99 -29.49
N ASN A 235 -29.98 22.00 -28.87
CA ASN A 235 -31.39 22.08 -28.51
C ASN A 235 -31.52 22.97 -27.26
N LEU A 236 -31.93 24.21 -27.48
CA LEU A 236 -32.09 25.24 -26.46
C LEU A 236 -33.06 24.80 -25.35
N PHE A 237 -34.14 24.13 -25.70
CA PHE A 237 -35.10 23.58 -24.73
C PHE A 237 -34.42 22.58 -23.78
N LEU A 238 -33.66 21.62 -24.32
CA LEU A 238 -32.92 20.67 -23.48
C LEU A 238 -31.83 21.33 -22.64
N ASN A 239 -31.24 22.44 -23.11
CA ASN A 239 -30.29 23.21 -22.30
C ASN A 239 -30.99 23.86 -21.09
N ILE A 240 -32.18 24.42 -21.28
CA ILE A 240 -33.00 24.98 -20.19
C ILE A 240 -33.40 23.88 -19.22
N VAL A 241 -33.90 22.75 -19.72
CA VAL A 241 -34.26 21.60 -18.88
C VAL A 241 -33.06 21.09 -18.08
N ASN A 242 -31.85 21.08 -18.67
CA ASN A 242 -30.64 20.68 -17.96
C ASN A 242 -30.24 21.67 -16.87
N ALA A 243 -30.38 22.97 -17.13
CA ALA A 243 -30.14 24.00 -16.12
C ALA A 243 -31.13 23.90 -14.95
N LEU A 244 -32.41 23.67 -15.23
CA LEU A 244 -33.43 23.42 -14.20
C LEU A 244 -33.15 22.13 -13.42
N ALA A 245 -32.80 21.04 -14.11
CA ALA A 245 -32.45 19.77 -13.50
C ALA A 245 -31.23 19.91 -12.58
N TYR A 246 -30.21 20.69 -12.99
CA TYR A 246 -29.08 21.03 -12.13
C TYR A 246 -29.52 21.82 -10.90
N PHE A 247 -30.32 22.87 -11.09
CA PHE A 247 -30.79 23.73 -10.01
C PHE A 247 -31.52 22.93 -8.92
N PHE A 248 -32.54 22.16 -9.29
CA PHE A 248 -33.32 21.38 -8.33
C PHE A 248 -32.50 20.26 -7.66
N GLN A 249 -31.69 19.51 -8.43
CA GLN A 249 -30.83 18.48 -7.84
C GLN A 249 -29.79 19.10 -6.90
N ARG A 250 -29.22 20.25 -7.25
CA ARG A 250 -28.27 20.95 -6.38
C ARG A 250 -28.95 21.41 -5.10
N LEU A 251 -30.14 22.01 -5.16
CA LEU A 251 -30.90 22.40 -3.97
C LEU A 251 -31.13 21.21 -3.02
N TYR A 252 -31.52 20.05 -3.56
CA TYR A 252 -31.67 18.81 -2.79
C TYR A 252 -30.35 18.36 -2.13
N MET A 253 -29.23 18.51 -2.83
CA MET A 253 -27.92 18.06 -2.37
C MET A 253 -27.19 19.06 -1.46
N VAL A 254 -27.50 20.36 -1.48
CA VAL A 254 -26.74 21.41 -0.76
C VAL A 254 -26.63 21.13 0.75
N GLY A 255 -27.67 20.58 1.38
CA GLY A 255 -27.63 20.18 2.80
C GLY A 255 -26.78 18.93 3.10
N HIS A 256 -26.25 18.27 2.07
CA HIS A 256 -25.56 16.98 2.14
C HIS A 256 -24.18 16.98 1.47
N ILE A 257 -23.87 18.00 0.66
CA ILE A 257 -22.56 18.17 0.02
C ILE A 257 -21.56 18.59 1.10
N THR A 258 -20.49 17.81 1.24
CA THR A 258 -19.39 18.11 2.15
C THR A 258 -18.10 18.40 1.38
N ARG A 259 -17.66 17.46 0.55
CA ARG A 259 -16.38 17.50 -0.18
C ARG A 259 -16.54 17.18 -1.67
N GLU A 260 -17.75 16.85 -2.08
CA GLU A 260 -18.12 16.51 -3.44
C GLU A 260 -17.95 17.72 -4.36
N THR A 261 -17.44 17.49 -5.56
CA THR A 261 -17.35 18.54 -6.58
C THR A 261 -18.62 18.50 -7.41
N VAL A 262 -19.47 19.52 -7.33
CA VAL A 262 -20.75 19.57 -8.04
C VAL A 262 -20.85 20.85 -8.86
N SER A 263 -20.75 20.71 -10.17
CA SER A 263 -20.79 21.82 -11.13
C SER A 263 -21.71 21.48 -12.31
N PRO A 264 -22.08 22.46 -13.16
CA PRO A 264 -22.94 22.19 -14.31
C PRO A 264 -22.43 21.09 -15.26
N SER A 265 -21.10 20.97 -15.43
CA SER A 265 -20.46 20.09 -16.42
C SER A 265 -19.67 18.92 -15.82
N VAL A 266 -19.51 18.88 -14.50
CA VAL A 266 -18.79 17.82 -13.76
C VAL A 266 -19.45 17.57 -12.42
N ALA A 267 -19.63 16.30 -12.05
CA ALA A 267 -20.03 15.91 -10.70
C ALA A 267 -19.22 14.72 -10.18
N PHE A 268 -18.53 14.90 -9.05
CA PHE A 268 -17.75 13.87 -8.36
C PHE A 268 -18.30 13.65 -6.96
N PHE A 269 -18.87 12.47 -6.73
CA PHE A 269 -19.51 12.08 -5.47
C PHE A 269 -18.60 11.15 -4.67
N HIS A 270 -17.36 11.57 -4.40
CA HIS A 270 -16.45 10.80 -3.56
C HIS A 270 -16.83 10.97 -2.08
N PRO A 271 -17.38 9.94 -1.40
CA PRO A 271 -17.76 10.08 0.00
C PRO A 271 -16.56 10.14 0.95
N ARG A 272 -15.34 9.82 0.48
CA ARG A 272 -14.11 9.76 1.29
C ARG A 272 -12.90 10.19 0.46
N ASP A 273 -12.16 11.21 0.92
CA ASP A 273 -10.83 11.51 0.39
C ASP A 273 -9.80 10.61 1.08
N THR A 274 -9.60 9.42 0.53
CA THR A 274 -8.63 8.45 1.04
C THR A 274 -7.22 8.70 0.52
N ARG A 275 -7.00 9.70 -0.35
CA ARG A 275 -5.69 9.94 -0.98
C ARG A 275 -4.59 10.19 0.04
N GLY A 276 -4.87 10.99 1.06
CA GLY A 276 -3.92 11.26 2.15
C GLY A 276 -3.57 9.98 2.92
N GLN A 277 -4.59 9.22 3.33
CA GLN A 277 -4.39 7.94 4.03
C GLN A 277 -3.62 6.92 3.18
N ILE A 278 -3.94 6.82 1.88
CA ILE A 278 -3.22 5.96 0.93
C ILE A 278 -1.77 6.41 0.82
N PHE A 279 -1.51 7.71 0.75
CA PHE A 279 -0.15 8.24 0.70
C PHE A 279 0.64 7.95 1.98
N ASP A 280 0.03 8.13 3.15
CA ASP A 280 0.68 7.85 4.44
C ASP A 280 0.99 6.36 4.61
N ASN A 281 0.02 5.50 4.30
CA ASN A 281 0.22 4.05 4.26
C ASN A 281 1.28 3.64 3.24
N TRP A 282 1.34 4.34 2.09
CA TRP A 282 2.36 4.10 1.07
C TRP A 282 3.74 4.42 1.61
N LYS A 283 3.90 5.60 2.21
CA LYS A 283 5.15 6.05 2.81
C LYS A 283 5.60 5.07 3.90
N GLN A 284 4.67 4.56 4.70
CA GLN A 284 4.94 3.53 5.70
C GLN A 284 5.31 2.17 5.09
N SER A 285 4.70 1.76 3.98
CA SER A 285 5.07 0.50 3.32
C SER A 285 6.42 0.58 2.59
N LEU A 286 6.87 1.80 2.25
CA LEU A 286 8.22 2.09 1.76
C LEU A 286 9.26 2.16 2.88
N SER A 287 8.86 2.46 4.12
CA SER A 287 9.73 2.27 5.27
C SER A 287 9.88 0.77 5.52
N PHE A 288 10.98 0.19 5.03
CA PHE A 288 11.46 -1.09 5.55
C PHE A 288 11.63 -0.90 7.05
N ASN A 289 10.70 -1.43 7.84
CA ASN A 289 10.69 -1.33 9.29
C ASN A 289 11.99 -1.96 9.81
N LYS A 290 13.03 -1.14 9.98
CA LYS A 290 14.39 -1.59 10.23
C LYS A 290 14.40 -2.19 11.62
N THR A 291 14.34 -3.52 11.67
CA THR A 291 14.36 -4.23 12.93
C THR A 291 15.82 -4.40 13.34
N VAL A 292 16.16 -3.82 14.47
CA VAL A 292 17.46 -3.98 15.12
C VAL A 292 17.34 -5.12 16.12
N LEU A 293 18.21 -6.12 16.00
CA LEU A 293 18.37 -7.19 16.97
C LEU A 293 19.61 -6.93 17.82
N VAL A 294 19.44 -7.06 19.13
CA VAL A 294 20.52 -7.10 20.12
C VAL A 294 20.41 -8.41 20.90
N THR A 295 21.54 -9.02 21.25
CA THR A 295 21.56 -10.20 22.14
C THR A 295 22.51 -9.99 23.31
N GLY A 296 22.14 -10.45 24.51
CA GLY A 296 23.02 -10.34 25.68
C GLY A 296 22.46 -10.97 26.95
N VAL A 297 23.25 -10.94 28.02
CA VAL A 297 22.82 -11.44 29.33
C VAL A 297 21.91 -10.43 30.04
N PHE A 298 22.32 -9.16 30.06
CA PHE A 298 21.64 -8.08 30.78
C PHE A 298 21.29 -8.45 32.23
N ASP A 299 22.29 -8.94 32.98
CA ASP A 299 22.07 -9.48 34.33
C ASP A 299 21.58 -8.42 35.32
N ILE A 300 22.41 -7.42 35.57
CA ILE A 300 22.04 -6.20 36.30
C ILE A 300 22.19 -5.04 35.33
N LEU A 301 21.07 -4.37 35.05
CA LEU A 301 21.07 -3.19 34.19
C LEU A 301 21.87 -2.05 34.84
N HIS A 302 22.65 -1.37 34.00
CA HIS A 302 23.45 -0.21 34.37
C HIS A 302 23.55 0.72 33.16
N GLU A 303 24.12 1.90 33.37
CA GLU A 303 24.14 2.98 32.37
C GLU A 303 24.69 2.55 31.00
N GLU A 304 25.78 1.79 30.95
CA GLU A 304 26.32 1.29 29.67
C GLU A 304 25.33 0.38 28.91
N HIS A 305 24.54 -0.45 29.60
CA HIS A 305 23.49 -1.23 28.93
C HIS A 305 22.44 -0.29 28.32
N ILE A 306 22.02 0.74 29.04
CA ILE A 306 21.03 1.71 28.56
C ILE A 306 21.59 2.49 27.36
N ARG A 307 22.84 2.94 27.43
CA ARG A 307 23.53 3.63 26.34
C ARG A 307 23.64 2.75 25.10
N PHE A 308 24.04 1.49 25.27
CA PHE A 308 24.11 0.52 24.18
C PHE A 308 22.75 0.24 23.54
N LEU A 309 21.71 0.03 24.35
CA LEU A 309 20.37 -0.25 23.85
C LEU A 309 19.76 0.98 23.15
N ARG A 310 20.00 2.20 23.66
CA ARG A 310 19.58 3.45 22.98
C ARG A 310 20.32 3.66 21.66
N ALA A 311 21.64 3.47 21.64
CA ALA A 311 22.42 3.56 20.42
C ALA A 311 21.93 2.52 19.39
N SER A 312 21.66 1.29 19.83
CA SER A 312 21.08 0.24 18.98
C SER A 312 19.70 0.64 18.46
N ARG A 313 18.80 1.15 19.32
CA ARG A 313 17.46 1.61 18.94
C ARG A 313 17.49 2.71 17.88
N SER A 314 18.52 3.56 17.86
CA SER A 314 18.65 4.65 16.89
C SER A 314 18.96 4.19 15.46
N LEU A 315 19.41 2.93 15.28
CA LEU A 315 19.76 2.39 13.96
C LEU A 315 18.55 1.92 13.14
N GLY A 316 17.37 1.82 13.76
CA GLY A 316 16.18 1.33 13.09
C GLY A 316 14.88 1.76 13.76
N ASP A 317 13.77 1.17 13.32
CA ASP A 317 12.42 1.52 13.73
C ASP A 317 11.93 0.67 14.92
N LYS A 318 12.47 -0.54 15.06
CA LYS A 318 12.14 -1.47 16.15
C LYS A 318 13.40 -2.05 16.77
N LEU A 319 13.40 -2.19 18.09
CA LEU A 319 14.46 -2.88 18.83
C LEU A 319 13.92 -4.18 19.45
N VAL A 320 14.47 -5.30 19.00
CA VAL A 320 14.25 -6.62 19.59
C VAL A 320 15.49 -7.01 20.41
N VAL A 321 15.28 -7.41 21.65
CA VAL A 321 16.36 -7.84 22.56
C VAL A 321 16.21 -9.33 22.89
N GLY A 322 17.19 -10.13 22.48
CA GLY A 322 17.33 -11.52 22.87
C GLY A 322 18.15 -11.66 24.14
N ILE A 323 17.54 -12.13 25.23
CA ILE A 323 18.24 -12.37 26.49
C ILE A 323 18.63 -13.82 26.66
N GLU A 324 19.84 -14.06 27.15
CA GLU A 324 20.33 -15.42 27.42
C GLU A 324 19.49 -16.12 28.50
N SER A 325 19.25 -17.42 28.36
CA SER A 325 18.55 -18.23 29.38
C SER A 325 19.41 -18.45 30.63
N ASP A 326 18.78 -18.77 31.76
CA ASP A 326 19.51 -18.93 33.03
C ASP A 326 20.53 -20.08 32.98
N ILE A 327 20.17 -21.18 32.30
CA ILE A 327 21.07 -22.32 32.09
C ILE A 327 22.29 -21.90 31.28
N ARG A 328 22.06 -21.14 30.20
CA ARG A 328 23.15 -20.71 29.32
C ARG A 328 24.05 -19.69 29.99
N VAL A 329 23.50 -18.73 30.72
CA VAL A 329 24.31 -17.78 31.48
C VAL A 329 25.19 -18.50 32.49
N ARG A 330 24.68 -19.51 33.20
CA ARG A 330 25.47 -20.33 34.12
C ARG A 330 26.60 -21.08 33.42
N ARG A 331 26.36 -21.59 32.21
CA ARG A 331 27.38 -22.27 31.39
C ARG A 331 28.48 -21.31 30.91
N ILE A 332 28.11 -20.08 30.55
CA ILE A 332 29.05 -19.06 30.02
C ILE A 332 29.83 -18.36 31.14
N LYS A 333 29.17 -18.05 32.26
CA LYS A 333 29.70 -17.17 33.33
C LYS A 333 30.04 -17.91 34.63
N GLY A 334 29.66 -19.18 34.78
CA GLY A 334 30.00 -20.03 35.93
C GLY A 334 28.88 -20.15 36.98
N LYS A 335 29.18 -20.91 38.05
CA LYS A 335 28.28 -21.11 39.20
C LYS A 335 28.05 -19.77 39.91
N GLY A 336 26.78 -19.49 40.26
CA GLY A 336 26.38 -18.22 40.89
C GLY A 336 25.85 -17.15 39.93
N ARG A 337 25.77 -17.43 38.62
CA ARG A 337 25.15 -16.57 37.61
C ARG A 337 24.00 -17.29 36.87
N PRO A 338 22.99 -16.56 36.37
CA PRO A 338 22.76 -15.12 36.54
C PRO A 338 22.32 -14.79 37.97
N ILE A 339 22.43 -13.52 38.36
CA ILE A 339 21.86 -13.02 39.63
C ILE A 339 20.34 -12.90 39.49
N ASN A 340 19.91 -12.30 38.39
CA ASN A 340 18.50 -12.15 38.08
C ASN A 340 18.06 -13.25 37.11
N LYS A 341 17.00 -13.99 37.46
CA LYS A 341 16.39 -14.95 36.54
C LYS A 341 15.93 -14.27 35.25
N SER A 342 15.87 -15.02 34.16
CA SER A 342 15.51 -14.53 32.82
C SER A 342 14.23 -13.72 32.80
N GLN A 343 13.22 -14.13 33.57
CA GLN A 343 11.94 -13.42 33.64
C GLN A 343 12.05 -12.03 34.26
N LEU A 344 12.89 -11.86 35.29
CA LEU A 344 13.12 -10.55 35.91
C LEU A 344 13.91 -9.63 34.97
N ARG A 345 14.97 -10.16 34.34
CA ARG A 345 15.76 -9.41 33.34
C ARG A 345 14.90 -8.96 32.16
N LYS A 346 13.98 -9.82 31.70
CA LYS A 346 13.00 -9.52 30.67
C LYS A 346 12.11 -8.34 31.09
N SER A 347 11.47 -8.42 32.25
CA SER A 347 10.59 -7.38 32.77
C SER A 347 11.32 -6.04 32.95
N GLN A 348 12.56 -6.05 33.44
CA GLN A 348 13.38 -4.85 33.59
C GLN A 348 13.69 -4.17 32.24
N LEU A 349 13.96 -4.95 31.20
CA LEU A 349 14.18 -4.42 29.85
C LEU A 349 12.87 -3.87 29.24
N GLU A 350 11.77 -4.60 29.38
CA GLU A 350 10.45 -4.16 28.89
C GLU A 350 10.01 -2.84 29.56
N ALA A 351 10.35 -2.64 30.83
CA ALA A 351 10.06 -1.42 31.57
C ALA A 351 10.80 -0.16 31.05
N LEU A 352 11.82 -0.30 30.19
CA LEU A 352 12.56 0.85 29.64
C LEU A 352 11.75 1.67 28.62
N GLY A 353 10.64 1.15 28.11
CA GLY A 353 9.70 1.88 27.27
C GLY A 353 10.13 2.15 25.82
N PHE A 354 11.42 1.99 25.48
CA PHE A 354 11.94 2.15 24.12
C PHE A 354 12.34 0.82 23.43
N ILE A 355 12.02 -0.31 24.07
CA ILE A 355 12.27 -1.66 23.55
C ILE A 355 10.96 -2.27 23.08
N ASP A 356 10.86 -2.63 21.81
CA ASP A 356 9.63 -3.13 21.21
C ASP A 356 9.33 -4.58 21.58
N LYS A 357 10.37 -5.41 21.78
CA LYS A 357 10.18 -6.82 22.15
C LYS A 357 11.40 -7.39 22.86
N VAL A 358 11.17 -8.14 23.94
CA VAL A 358 12.20 -8.92 24.61
C VAL A 358 11.86 -10.41 24.53
N ILE A 359 12.83 -11.22 24.08
CA ILE A 359 12.69 -12.67 23.93
C ILE A 359 13.75 -13.38 24.76
N VAL A 360 13.39 -14.50 25.38
CA VAL A 360 14.36 -15.39 26.05
C VAL A 360 14.89 -16.37 25.01
N LEU A 361 16.20 -16.45 24.84
CA LEU A 361 16.84 -17.38 23.93
C LEU A 361 16.73 -18.82 24.45
N PRO A 362 16.63 -19.82 23.55
CA PRO A 362 16.60 -21.23 23.94
C PRO A 362 17.82 -21.63 24.78
N GLU A 363 17.66 -22.62 25.65
CA GLU A 363 18.76 -23.14 26.48
C GLU A 363 19.87 -23.77 25.63
N GLN A 364 19.48 -24.44 24.55
CA GLN A 364 20.38 -24.96 23.52
C GLN A 364 20.56 -23.91 22.43
N PHE A 365 21.35 -22.89 22.72
CA PHE A 365 21.74 -21.88 21.76
C PHE A 365 23.25 -21.74 21.86
N SER A 366 24.05 -22.32 20.98
CA SER A 366 25.52 -22.21 21.07
C SER A 366 26.21 -22.43 19.74
N LYS A 367 25.52 -23.05 18.77
CA LYS A 367 26.06 -23.38 17.47
C LYS A 367 25.64 -22.31 16.45
N PRO A 368 26.42 -22.08 15.37
CA PRO A 368 26.05 -21.16 14.30
C PRO A 368 24.64 -21.39 13.72
N VAL A 369 24.18 -22.64 13.69
CA VAL A 369 22.81 -23.00 13.24
C VAL A 369 21.73 -22.39 14.15
N ASP A 370 21.96 -22.29 15.46
CA ASP A 370 20.99 -21.71 16.39
C ASP A 370 20.88 -20.20 16.19
N HIS A 371 22.03 -19.55 15.97
CA HIS A 371 22.09 -18.14 15.59
C HIS A 371 21.37 -17.89 14.27
N LEU A 372 21.60 -18.74 13.25
CA LEU A 372 20.90 -18.61 11.97
C LEU A 372 19.38 -18.77 12.12
N ARG A 373 18.90 -19.72 12.95
CA ARG A 373 17.47 -19.89 13.24
C ARG A 373 16.87 -18.64 13.88
N LEU A 374 17.56 -18.02 14.85
CA LEU A 374 17.11 -16.77 15.45
C LEU A 374 17.06 -15.64 14.41
N LEU A 375 18.12 -15.50 13.61
CA LEU A 375 18.19 -14.50 12.56
C LEU A 375 17.08 -14.69 11.51
N GLN A 376 16.75 -15.92 11.15
CA GLN A 376 15.63 -16.22 10.25
C GLN A 376 14.26 -15.94 10.90
N ALA A 377 14.11 -16.24 12.19
CA ALA A 377 12.85 -16.02 12.90
C ALA A 377 12.56 -14.53 13.17
N VAL A 378 13.58 -13.75 13.51
CA VAL A 378 13.47 -12.31 13.76
C VAL A 378 13.53 -11.50 12.46
N SER A 379 14.28 -11.99 11.47
CA SER A 379 14.58 -11.32 10.20
C SER A 379 15.09 -9.87 10.38
N PRO A 380 16.10 -9.62 11.23
CA PRO A 380 16.55 -8.26 11.51
C PRO A 380 17.29 -7.64 10.32
N SER A 381 17.11 -6.33 10.12
CA SER A 381 17.91 -5.55 9.18
C SER A 381 19.31 -5.29 9.73
N ILE A 382 19.42 -5.13 11.05
CA ILE A 382 20.68 -4.81 11.73
C ILE A 382 20.85 -5.72 12.95
N LEU A 383 22.00 -6.37 13.06
CA LEU A 383 22.48 -6.97 14.30
C LEU A 383 23.45 -5.99 14.98
N ALA A 384 22.99 -5.38 16.07
CA ALA A 384 23.75 -4.42 16.85
C ALA A 384 24.62 -5.12 17.90
N VAL A 385 25.91 -4.82 17.91
CA VAL A 385 26.91 -5.46 18.80
C VAL A 385 27.87 -4.43 19.39
N SER A 386 28.56 -4.78 20.47
CA SER A 386 29.70 -4.01 20.99
C SER A 386 31.03 -4.43 20.34
N SER A 387 32.06 -3.59 20.43
CA SER A 387 33.37 -3.80 19.80
C SER A 387 34.06 -5.13 20.17
N HIS A 388 33.89 -5.62 21.40
CA HIS A 388 34.52 -6.87 21.89
C HIS A 388 33.65 -8.12 21.68
N THR A 389 32.59 -8.03 20.88
CA THR A 389 31.75 -9.19 20.60
C THR A 389 32.58 -10.28 19.90
N PRO A 390 32.64 -11.51 20.40
CA PRO A 390 33.43 -12.56 19.77
C PRO A 390 32.80 -13.00 18.44
N HIS A 391 33.63 -13.55 17.55
CA HIS A 391 33.22 -14.10 16.25
C HIS A 391 32.52 -13.10 15.32
N LEU A 392 32.97 -11.83 15.28
CA LEU A 392 32.37 -10.79 14.42
C LEU A 392 32.28 -11.19 12.94
N LYS A 393 33.32 -11.87 12.42
CA LYS A 393 33.35 -12.31 11.01
C LYS A 393 32.21 -13.30 10.73
N GLU A 394 32.11 -14.36 11.52
CA GLU A 394 31.05 -15.36 11.40
C GLU A 394 29.64 -14.73 11.53
N LYS A 395 29.47 -13.79 12.47
CA LYS A 395 28.20 -13.08 12.65
C LYS A 395 27.85 -12.19 11.46
N ARG A 396 28.83 -11.50 10.86
CA ARG A 396 28.64 -10.77 9.60
C ARG A 396 28.22 -11.69 8.47
N ASP A 397 28.87 -12.85 8.33
CA ASP A 397 28.55 -13.82 7.29
C ASP A 397 27.14 -14.39 7.46
N LEU A 398 26.71 -14.64 8.70
CA LEU A 398 25.34 -15.07 9.00
C LEU A 398 24.30 -13.99 8.71
N MET A 399 24.57 -12.72 9.02
CA MET A 399 23.68 -11.60 8.69
C MET A 399 23.58 -11.39 7.18
N ALA A 400 24.69 -11.48 6.45
CA ALA A 400 24.72 -11.35 5.00
C ALA A 400 23.83 -12.40 4.32
N LYS A 401 23.79 -13.64 4.84
CA LYS A 401 22.92 -14.72 4.33
C LYS A 401 21.42 -14.41 4.42
N ILE A 402 21.00 -13.50 5.30
CA ILE A 402 19.61 -13.08 5.44
C ILE A 402 19.36 -11.67 4.90
N GLY A 403 20.35 -11.05 4.23
CA GLY A 403 20.23 -9.72 3.64
C GLY A 403 20.28 -8.56 4.64
N GLY A 404 20.76 -8.80 5.87
CA GLY A 404 20.97 -7.75 6.87
C GLY A 404 22.45 -7.47 7.13
N GLU A 405 22.74 -6.49 7.98
CA GLU A 405 24.10 -6.07 8.32
C GLU A 405 24.39 -6.16 9.82
N LEU A 406 25.67 -6.32 10.19
CA LEU A 406 26.12 -6.19 11.58
C LEU A 406 26.73 -4.81 11.78
N ARG A 407 26.33 -4.12 12.86
CA ARG A 407 26.84 -2.80 13.25
C ARG A 407 27.46 -2.87 14.64
N VAL A 408 28.71 -2.45 14.76
CA VAL A 408 29.34 -2.18 16.06
C VAL A 408 28.87 -0.80 16.49
N VAL A 409 28.13 -0.71 17.61
CA VAL A 409 27.42 0.52 17.99
C VAL A 409 28.10 1.29 19.11
N LEU A 410 28.92 0.61 19.91
CA LEU A 410 29.72 1.22 20.95
C LEU A 410 31.06 0.49 21.08
N GLU A 411 32.11 1.26 21.32
CA GLU A 411 33.34 0.78 21.93
C GLU A 411 33.08 0.58 23.42
N GLU A 412 33.34 -0.62 23.93
CA GLU A 412 33.12 -0.92 25.36
C GLU A 412 34.11 -0.16 26.22
N ASN A 413 33.63 0.45 27.31
CA ASN A 413 34.49 1.02 28.34
C ASN A 413 34.90 -0.07 29.34
N PRO A 414 36.18 -0.49 29.40
CA PRO A 414 36.63 -1.58 30.28
C PRO A 414 36.46 -1.26 31.78
N GLU A 415 36.21 -0.01 32.17
CA GLU A 415 36.00 0.41 33.56
C GLU A 415 34.64 -0.02 34.17
N ILE A 416 33.63 -0.36 33.34
CA ILE A 416 32.25 -0.58 33.81
C ILE A 416 31.74 -1.95 33.36
N SER A 417 31.69 -2.92 34.29
CA SER A 417 31.04 -4.21 34.08
C SER A 417 30.28 -4.66 35.32
N THR A 418 29.27 -5.53 35.14
CA THR A 418 28.50 -6.09 36.25
C THR A 418 29.41 -6.74 37.31
N THR A 419 30.50 -7.38 36.88
CA THR A 419 31.51 -7.98 37.77
C THR A 419 32.21 -6.93 38.62
N LYS A 420 32.59 -5.78 38.04
CA LYS A 420 33.22 -4.67 38.77
C LYS A 420 32.25 -3.93 39.69
N LEU A 421 30.98 -3.80 39.31
CA LEU A 421 29.93 -3.17 40.13
C LEU A 421 29.61 -3.98 41.40
N ILE A 422 29.59 -5.31 41.29
CA ILE A 422 29.39 -6.20 42.45
C ILE A 422 30.62 -6.15 43.37
N ALA A 423 31.83 -6.21 42.83
CA ALA A 423 33.05 -6.07 43.61
C ALA A 423 33.10 -4.74 44.40
N ARG A 424 32.61 -3.63 43.81
CA ARG A 424 32.51 -2.33 44.52
C ARG A 424 31.45 -2.31 45.63
N LYS A 425 30.31 -3.01 45.47
CA LYS A 425 29.29 -3.12 46.52
C LYS A 425 29.76 -4.00 47.68
N GLU A 426 30.43 -5.11 47.40
CA GLU A 426 30.98 -6.01 48.43
C GLU A 426 32.10 -5.34 49.25
N LEU A 427 32.93 -4.49 48.63
CA LEU A 427 33.94 -3.68 49.32
C LEU A 427 33.36 -2.60 50.23
N ARG A 428 32.18 -2.06 49.90
CA ARG A 428 31.46 -1.06 50.71
C ARG A 428 30.64 -1.67 51.85
N ALA A 429 30.28 -2.95 51.78
CA ALA A 429 29.59 -3.67 52.85
C ALA A 429 30.55 -4.27 53.90
N LYS A 430 31.86 -4.22 53.64
CA LYS A 430 32.94 -4.64 54.57
C LYS A 430 33.66 -3.47 55.26
N LYS A 431 33.29 -2.24 54.97
CA LYS A 431 33.62 -1.03 55.73
C LYS A 431 32.39 -0.63 56.53
#